data_AF-A0A7X9BHR2-F1
#
_entry.id   AF-A0A7X9BHR2-F1
#
_cell.length_a   1.000
_cell.length_b   1.000
_cell.length_c   1.000
_cell.angle_alpha   90.00
_cell.angle_beta   90.00
_cell.angle_gamma   90.00
#
_symmetry.space_group_name_H-M   'P 1'
#
loop_
_entity.id
_entity.type
_entity.pdbx_description
1 polymer ?
#
loop_
_entity_poly.entity_id
_entity_poly.type
_entity_poly.pdbx_seq_one_letter_code
_entity_poly.pdbx_strand_id
1 'polypeptide(L)'
;MALRDSQLSTLNVAGKAYDYYRIDDLDGIDHLPYSLKVLVENLVRNIDGANITDDHVRALLDWDPDAEPSHEIQFTPSRVVMQDFTGVPCVVDLATMRDAVKALGGDPQAINPQVQSDMV
;
A
#
# COMPACT_ATOMS: atom_id res chain seq x y z
N MET A 1 8.46 -12.72 -14.59
CA MET A 1 7.04 -12.47 -14.22
C MET A 1 7.09 -11.94 -12.81
N ALA A 2 6.48 -10.79 -12.53
CA ALA A 2 6.50 -10.24 -11.17
C ALA A 2 5.67 -11.14 -10.25
N LEU A 3 6.07 -11.29 -8.99
CA LEU A 3 5.34 -12.09 -8.00
C LEU A 3 3.85 -11.70 -7.93
N ARG A 4 3.57 -10.40 -8.08
CA ARG A 4 2.23 -9.83 -8.17
C ARG A 4 1.34 -10.49 -9.22
N ASP A 5 1.86 -10.72 -10.43
CA ASP A 5 1.07 -11.25 -11.54
C ASP A 5 0.73 -12.73 -11.32
N SER A 6 1.64 -13.50 -10.73
CA SER A 6 1.39 -14.89 -10.38
C SER A 6 0.38 -15.06 -9.24
N GLN A 7 0.15 -14.00 -8.46
CA GLN A 7 -0.74 -14.03 -7.29
C GLN A 7 -2.13 -13.46 -7.55
N LEU A 8 -2.41 -12.96 -8.75
CA LEU A 8 -3.75 -12.50 -9.10
C LEU A 8 -4.71 -13.69 -9.25
N SER A 9 -5.78 -13.69 -8.47
CA SER A 9 -6.84 -14.71 -8.52
C SER A 9 -8.22 -14.06 -8.50
N THR A 10 -9.25 -14.79 -8.93
CA THR A 10 -10.63 -14.30 -9.01
C THR A 10 -11.53 -15.11 -8.07
N LEU A 11 -12.22 -14.41 -7.18
CA LEU A 11 -13.25 -14.94 -6.30
C LEU A 11 -14.64 -14.65 -6.87
N ASN A 12 -15.46 -15.69 -7.06
CA ASN A 12 -16.84 -15.56 -7.53
C ASN A 12 -17.82 -15.64 -6.35
N VAL A 13 -18.57 -14.57 -6.10
CA VAL A 13 -19.56 -14.48 -5.02
C VAL A 13 -20.90 -14.02 -5.60
N ALA A 14 -21.94 -14.84 -5.46
CA ALA A 14 -23.30 -14.53 -5.92
C ALA A 14 -23.39 -14.02 -7.38
N GLY A 15 -22.57 -14.60 -8.28
CA GLY A 15 -22.53 -14.21 -9.69
C GLY A 15 -21.70 -12.96 -9.99
N LYS A 16 -21.01 -12.38 -9.00
CA LYS A 16 -20.07 -11.27 -9.17
C LYS A 16 -18.63 -11.75 -8.97
N ALA A 17 -17.77 -11.41 -9.92
CA ALA A 17 -16.34 -11.68 -9.86
C ALA A 17 -15.61 -10.55 -9.12
N TYR A 18 -14.64 -10.92 -8.29
CA TYR A 18 -13.75 -10.03 -7.56
C TYR A 18 -12.32 -10.52 -7.72
N ASP A 19 -11.43 -9.64 -8.16
CA ASP A 19 -10.01 -9.97 -8.20
C ASP A 19 -9.36 -9.67 -6.85
N TYR A 20 -8.45 -10.54 -6.45
CA TYR A 20 -7.67 -10.41 -5.22
C TYR A 20 -6.28 -11.00 -5.40
N TYR A 21 -5.34 -10.57 -4.55
CA TYR A 21 -4.01 -11.15 -4.51
C TYR A 21 -3.98 -12.25 -3.47
N ARG A 22 -3.80 -13.48 -3.95
CA ARG A 22 -3.69 -14.67 -3.12
C ARG A 22 -2.30 -14.69 -2.48
N ILE A 23 -2.24 -15.04 -1.19
CA ILE A 23 -0.98 -15.12 -0.43
C ILE A 23 -0.84 -16.43 0.34
N ASP A 24 -1.84 -17.31 0.28
CA ASP A 24 -1.89 -18.55 1.05
C ASP A 24 -0.92 -19.62 0.55
N ASP A 25 -0.47 -19.52 -0.70
CA ASP A 25 0.50 -20.39 -1.35
C ASP A 25 1.94 -19.86 -1.29
N LEU A 26 2.16 -18.74 -0.60
CA LEU A 26 3.50 -18.20 -0.37
C LEU A 26 4.20 -18.98 0.75
N ASP A 27 5.33 -19.57 0.42
CA ASP A 27 6.19 -20.24 1.41
C ASP A 27 6.55 -19.26 2.54
N GLY A 28 6.37 -19.69 3.79
CA GLY A 28 6.61 -18.85 4.97
C GLY A 28 5.41 -18.00 5.42
N ILE A 29 4.28 -17.99 4.70
CA ILE A 29 3.11 -17.22 5.15
C ILE A 29 2.48 -17.76 6.44
N ASP A 30 2.64 -19.06 6.70
CA ASP A 30 1.93 -19.76 7.79
C ASP A 30 2.45 -19.38 9.18
N HIS A 31 3.76 -19.15 9.35
CA HIS A 31 4.33 -18.78 10.65
C HIS A 31 4.12 -17.32 11.02
N LEU A 32 3.78 -16.47 10.05
CA LEU A 32 3.61 -15.04 10.30
C LEU A 32 2.38 -14.76 11.18
N PRO A 33 2.50 -13.83 12.16
CA PRO A 33 1.35 -13.23 12.82
C PRO A 33 0.38 -12.61 11.79
N TYR A 34 -0.91 -12.63 12.10
CA TYR A 34 -1.94 -12.15 11.18
C TYR A 34 -1.71 -10.69 10.72
N SER A 35 -1.18 -9.84 11.61
CA SER A 35 -0.79 -8.46 11.27
C SER A 35 0.25 -8.38 10.16
N LEU A 36 1.23 -9.28 10.14
CA LEU A 36 2.25 -9.32 9.07
C LEU A 36 1.68 -9.89 7.78
N LYS A 37 0.72 -10.82 7.83
CA LYS A 37 0.02 -11.30 6.62
C LYS A 37 -0.70 -10.16 5.88
N VAL A 38 -1.25 -9.18 6.60
CA VAL A 38 -1.83 -7.97 6.00
C VAL A 38 -0.77 -7.14 5.27
N LEU A 39 0.44 -7.02 5.84
CA LEU A 39 1.55 -6.32 5.20
C LEU A 39 2.09 -7.08 3.98
N VAL A 40 2.12 -8.41 4.01
CA VAL A 40 2.49 -9.24 2.85
C VAL A 40 1.52 -9.00 1.69
N GLU A 41 0.21 -9.08 1.92
CA GLU A 41 -0.79 -8.76 0.87
C GLU A 41 -0.57 -7.35 0.32
N ASN A 42 -0.34 -6.40 1.22
CA ASN A 42 -0.14 -5.01 0.85
C ASN A 42 1.06 -4.84 -0.08
N LEU A 43 2.18 -5.48 0.23
CA LEU A 43 3.37 -5.47 -0.60
C LEU A 43 3.08 -6.13 -1.95
N VAL A 44 2.53 -7.35 -1.96
CA VAL A 44 2.23 -8.11 -3.20
C VAL A 44 1.35 -7.30 -4.14
N ARG A 45 0.27 -6.69 -3.63
CA ARG A 45 -0.67 -5.89 -4.44
C ARG A 45 -0.04 -4.63 -5.04
N ASN A 46 0.96 -4.05 -4.38
CA ASN A 46 1.57 -2.77 -4.75
C ASN A 46 2.98 -2.90 -5.34
N ILE A 47 3.47 -4.10 -5.70
CA ILE A 47 4.74 -4.26 -6.42
C ILE A 47 4.71 -3.39 -7.69
N ASP A 48 5.66 -2.47 -7.77
CA ASP A 48 5.84 -1.50 -8.85
C ASP A 48 7.20 -1.65 -9.55
N GLY A 49 8.07 -2.54 -9.04
CA GLY A 49 9.41 -2.78 -9.58
C GLY A 49 10.43 -1.69 -9.28
N ALA A 50 10.07 -0.68 -8.48
CA ALA A 50 10.94 0.42 -8.10
C ALA A 50 10.99 0.61 -6.57
N ASN A 51 9.86 0.97 -5.97
CA ASN A 51 9.74 1.20 -4.53
C ASN A 51 9.33 -0.07 -3.77
N ILE A 52 8.57 -0.94 -4.44
CA ILE A 52 8.07 -2.20 -3.89
C ILE A 52 8.50 -3.32 -4.84
N THR A 53 9.39 -4.17 -4.34
CA THR A 53 9.99 -5.28 -5.08
C THR A 53 9.59 -6.62 -4.47
N ASP A 54 9.78 -7.68 -5.24
CA ASP A 54 9.59 -9.05 -4.75
C ASP A 54 10.49 -9.36 -3.54
N ASP A 55 11.64 -8.70 -3.40
CA ASP A 55 12.56 -8.88 -2.28
C ASP A 55 11.98 -8.36 -0.96
N HIS A 56 11.21 -7.28 -0.98
CA HIS A 56 10.50 -6.81 0.20
C HIS A 56 9.47 -7.84 0.70
N VAL A 57 8.81 -8.56 -0.22
CA VAL A 57 7.89 -9.64 0.14
C VAL A 57 8.65 -10.80 0.77
N ARG A 58 9.77 -11.23 0.16
CA ARG A 58 10.63 -12.31 0.69
C ARG A 58 11.17 -11.97 2.09
N ALA A 59 11.66 -10.74 2.28
CA ALA A 59 12.17 -10.30 3.58
C ALA A 59 11.11 -10.38 4.69
N LEU A 60 9.83 -10.13 4.35
CA LEU A 60 8.74 -10.23 5.31
C LEU A 60 8.28 -11.68 5.53
N LEU A 61 8.35 -12.52 4.49
CA LEU A 61 8.09 -13.96 4.62
C LEU A 61 9.16 -14.62 5.51
N ASP A 62 10.43 -14.23 5.39
CA ASP A 62 11.54 -14.73 6.22
C ASP A 62 11.66 -14.02 7.58
N TRP A 63 10.59 -13.34 8.03
CA TRP A 63 10.64 -12.56 9.27
C TRP A 63 10.90 -13.44 10.50
N ASP A 64 11.90 -13.03 11.27
CA ASP A 64 12.30 -13.62 12.55
C ASP A 64 11.99 -12.63 13.69
N PRO A 65 11.15 -13.00 14.69
CA PRO A 65 10.82 -12.14 15.83
C PRO A 65 12.01 -11.83 16.74
N ASP A 66 13.04 -12.68 16.78
CA ASP A 66 14.19 -12.53 17.67
C ASP A 66 15.36 -11.79 17.00
N ALA A 67 15.28 -11.54 15.69
CA ALA A 67 16.31 -10.84 14.94
C ALA A 67 16.27 -9.32 15.16
N GLU A 68 17.45 -8.68 15.09
CA GLU A 68 17.52 -7.22 15.06
C GLU A 68 16.88 -6.66 13.78
N PRO A 69 16.03 -5.62 13.87
CA PRO A 69 15.45 -4.97 12.69
C PRO A 69 16.54 -4.45 11.74
N SER A 70 16.55 -4.96 10.51
CA SER A 70 17.61 -4.66 9.53
C SER A 70 17.08 -4.21 8.17
N HIS A 71 15.78 -4.36 7.92
CA HIS A 71 15.15 -4.05 6.64
C HIS A 71 13.89 -3.21 6.85
N GLU A 72 13.82 -2.08 6.14
CA GLU A 72 12.61 -1.27 6.05
C GLU A 72 11.72 -1.82 4.94
N ILE A 73 10.40 -1.75 5.15
CA ILE A 73 9.40 -2.11 4.15
C ILE A 73 8.49 -0.93 3.87
N GLN A 74 7.96 -0.89 2.65
CA GLN A 74 6.93 0.07 2.28
C GLN A 74 5.56 -0.44 2.71
N PHE A 75 4.69 0.47 3.12
CA PHE A 75 3.30 0.18 3.41
C PHE A 75 2.41 1.22 2.75
N THR A 76 1.43 0.76 1.97
CA THR A 76 0.48 1.60 1.24
C THR A 76 -0.92 1.40 1.81
N PRO A 77 -1.34 2.19 2.83
CA PRO A 77 -2.66 2.07 3.43
C PRO A 77 -3.78 2.21 2.39
N SER A 78 -4.91 1.54 2.62
CA SER A 78 -6.08 1.66 1.73
C SER A 78 -6.84 2.98 1.89
N ARG A 79 -6.74 3.61 3.07
CA ARG A 79 -7.34 4.91 3.38
C ARG A 79 -6.62 5.60 4.53
N VAL A 80 -6.84 6.90 4.65
CA VAL A 80 -6.35 7.74 5.75
C VAL A 80 -7.55 8.33 6.50
N VAL A 81 -7.49 8.32 7.83
CA VAL A 81 -8.45 9.04 8.68
C VAL A 81 -7.71 10.17 9.35
N MET A 82 -8.19 11.40 9.16
CA MET A 82 -7.59 12.60 9.73
C MET A 82 -8.55 13.23 10.73
N GLN A 83 -8.02 13.64 11.88
CA GLN A 83 -8.77 14.40 12.88
C GLN A 83 -8.60 15.90 12.60
N ASP A 84 -9.63 16.71 12.81
CA ASP A 84 -9.68 18.16 12.51
C ASP A 84 -8.35 18.93 12.70
N PHE A 85 -7.70 18.84 13.86
CA PHE A 85 -6.46 19.60 14.13
C PHE A 85 -5.26 19.19 13.25
N THR A 86 -5.23 17.94 12.80
CA THR A 86 -4.17 17.41 11.92
C THR A 86 -4.59 17.42 10.45
N GLY A 87 -5.90 17.39 10.17
CA GLY A 87 -6.46 17.43 8.84
C GLY A 87 -6.38 18.81 8.20
N VAL A 88 -6.59 19.88 8.97
CA VAL A 88 -6.51 21.26 8.44
C VAL A 88 -5.14 21.59 7.86
N PRO A 89 -4.00 21.38 8.56
CA PRO A 89 -2.67 21.57 7.99
C PRO A 89 -2.45 20.77 6.70
N CYS A 90 -2.88 19.50 6.66
CA CYS A 90 -2.75 18.64 5.47
C CYS A 90 -3.50 19.20 4.26
N VAL A 91 -4.72 19.73 4.46
CA VAL A 91 -5.50 20.36 3.38
C VAL A 91 -4.85 21.68 2.93
N VAL A 92 -4.28 22.45 3.85
CA VAL A 92 -3.53 23.69 3.52
C VAL A 92 -2.28 23.37 2.70
N ASP A 93 -1.57 22.28 3.02
CA ASP A 93 -0.42 21.82 2.23
C ASP A 93 -0.86 21.44 0.81
N LEU A 94 -1.96 20.70 0.65
CA LEU A 94 -2.52 20.38 -0.67
C LEU A 94 -2.89 21.65 -1.47
N ALA A 95 -3.47 22.66 -0.82
CA ALA A 95 -3.77 23.93 -1.46
C ALA A 95 -2.49 24.66 -1.91
N THR A 96 -1.47 24.68 -1.06
CA THR A 96 -0.18 25.31 -1.36
C THR A 96 0.55 24.59 -2.49
N MET A 97 0.51 23.26 -2.51
CA MET A 97 1.04 22.44 -3.61
C MET A 97 0.34 22.73 -4.94
N ARG A 98 -0.98 22.94 -4.94
CA ARG A 98 -1.75 23.34 -6.13
C ARG A 98 -1.30 24.70 -6.67
N ASP A 99 -1.13 25.68 -5.79
CA ASP A 99 -0.64 27.01 -6.17
C ASP A 99 0.78 26.93 -6.74
N ALA A 100 1.66 26.13 -6.13
CA ALA A 100 3.02 25.90 -6.62
C ALA A 100 3.04 25.24 -8.01
N VAL A 101 2.25 24.18 -8.23
CA VAL A 101 2.14 23.51 -9.54
C VAL A 101 1.63 24.48 -10.60
N LYS A 102 0.63 25.30 -10.27
CA LYS A 102 0.11 26.34 -11.17
C LYS A 102 1.19 27.35 -11.56
N ALA A 103 1.97 27.83 -10.58
CA ALA A 103 3.04 28.78 -10.81
C ALA A 103 4.15 28.22 -11.72
N LEU A 104 4.37 26.91 -11.66
CA LEU A 104 5.30 26.18 -12.53
C LEU A 104 4.69 25.80 -13.90
N GLY A 105 3.43 26.19 -14.17
CA GLY A 105 2.74 25.93 -15.44
C GLY A 105 2.15 24.52 -15.58
N GLY A 106 2.09 23.74 -14.49
CA GLY A 106 1.44 22.42 -14.47
C GLY A 106 -0.06 22.50 -14.19
N ASP A 107 -0.74 21.35 -14.25
CA ASP A 107 -2.16 21.22 -13.92
C ASP A 107 -2.35 21.04 -12.40
N PRO A 108 -2.99 22.00 -11.68
CA PRO A 108 -3.24 21.87 -10.25
C PRO A 108 -4.18 20.70 -9.90
N GLN A 109 -4.99 20.23 -10.84
CA GLN A 109 -5.87 19.06 -10.62
C GLN A 109 -5.09 17.75 -10.52
N ALA A 110 -3.81 17.72 -10.87
CA ALA A 110 -2.94 16.59 -10.57
C ALA A 110 -2.69 16.41 -9.05
N ILE A 111 -2.87 17.46 -8.25
CA ILE A 111 -2.67 17.41 -6.80
C ILE A 111 -3.99 17.05 -6.11
N ASN A 112 -4.12 15.77 -5.80
CA ASN A 112 -5.24 15.19 -5.07
C ASN A 112 -4.76 14.03 -4.17
N PRO A 113 -5.48 13.73 -3.06
CA PRO A 113 -5.22 12.53 -2.26
C PRO A 113 -5.27 11.27 -3.14
N GLN A 114 -4.26 10.41 -3.02
CA GLN A 114 -4.13 9.18 -3.82
C GLN A 114 -4.93 8.01 -3.26
N VAL A 115 -5.29 8.08 -1.98
CA VAL A 115 -6.11 7.10 -1.28
C VAL A 115 -7.30 7.80 -0.64
N GLN A 116 -8.37 7.05 -0.39
CA GLN A 116 -9.55 7.60 0.29
C GLN A 116 -9.13 8.27 1.60
N SER A 117 -9.62 9.47 1.84
CA SER A 117 -9.28 10.26 3.02
C SER A 117 -10.55 10.76 3.70
N ASP A 118 -10.76 10.35 4.95
CA ASP A 118 -11.92 10.71 5.75
C ASP A 118 -11.50 11.72 6.83
N MET A 119 -12.20 12.85 6.93
CA MET A 119 -11.99 13.83 8.01
C MET A 119 -13.08 13.67 9.06
N VAL A 120 -12.67 13.61 10.33
CA VAL A 120 -13.54 13.42 11.50
C VAL A 120 -13.46 14.60 12.44
#